data_AF-A0A8K0RCJ4-F1
#
_entry.id   AF-A0A8K0RCJ4-F1
#
_cell.length_a   1.000
_cell.length_b   1.000
_cell.length_c   1.000
_cell.angle_alpha   90.00
_cell.angle_beta   90.00
_cell.angle_gamma   90.00
#
_symmetry.space_group_name_H-M   'P 1'
#
loop_
_entity.id
_entity.type
_entity.pdbx_description
1 polymer ?
#
loop_
_entity_poly.entity_id
_entity_poly.type
_entity_poly.pdbx_seq_one_letter_code
_entity_poly.pdbx_strand_id
1 'polypeptide(L)'
;MMVLSLFEIACRDWDAAFRSPEQLKHLLPNGGVLADPRDSYLGVLPPQFRALQKNGLNFTTHHGSWIKKDNFHAPSGVHKRKRKPEGRSVPDRNAMAPLNLAQHQRHYVHLMSRVLNIRTNASPFTVLLDDLNQRAMPFVSELVRRALSRNVNVVVLSFEGTRFHPAVRNIDTHGPANGDQIMSDLQTAMNPAKESLVIIDSLYELLNVEGIDMNSLFNLVAGKYASTLVGVYHQDMFPAQDSINAYAPQPLDLIKYMATSVITCKSFAHVLAAKAAKERSLPEPTHGLLQGAEGVVQCLDANDHRGIVLEAEFRRKSGRPESETYFLRAARRSDYAAPAVGLPYGILKQEFVTLLDMVPAYASKEVLGLVQFAADDMESTFNLALTEKQKQAREGVVLPYFDAQKGEGGEGGRILYDMGSEDDFDEEEDEI
;
A
#
# COMPACT_ATOMS: atom_id res chain seq x y z
N MET A 1 -6.58 25.98 -32.74
CA MET A 1 -7.78 25.45 -32.05
C MET A 1 -7.34 24.24 -31.24
N MET A 2 -6.79 24.49 -30.04
CA MET A 2 -6.39 23.47 -29.06
C MET A 2 -7.39 23.57 -27.93
N VAL A 3 -8.26 22.57 -27.78
CA VAL A 3 -9.14 22.45 -26.63
C VAL A 3 -8.29 21.82 -25.53
N LEU A 4 -7.72 22.65 -24.66
CA LEU A 4 -7.05 22.17 -23.45
C LEU A 4 -8.12 21.62 -22.50
N SER A 5 -7.88 20.42 -21.98
CA SER A 5 -8.81 19.80 -21.02
C SER A 5 -8.75 20.55 -19.68
N LEU A 6 -9.88 20.64 -18.97
CA LEU A 6 -9.97 21.18 -17.59
C LEU A 6 -8.93 20.58 -16.62
N PHE A 7 -8.36 19.42 -16.95
CA PHE A 7 -7.32 18.76 -16.17
C PHE A 7 -5.93 19.40 -16.32
N GLU A 8 -5.61 20.03 -17.45
CA GLU A 8 -4.32 20.73 -17.65
C GLU A 8 -4.24 22.06 -16.89
N ILE A 9 -5.38 22.64 -16.55
CA ILE A 9 -5.50 23.87 -15.75
C ILE A 9 -5.27 23.56 -14.26
N ALA A 10 -5.67 22.38 -13.80
CA ALA A 10 -5.58 21.98 -12.40
C ALA A 10 -4.18 21.52 -11.95
N CYS A 11 -3.31 21.13 -12.90
CA CYS A 11 -1.97 20.60 -12.62
C CYS A 11 -0.82 21.58 -12.93
N ARG A 12 -1.11 22.86 -13.25
CA ARG A 12 -0.07 23.87 -13.47
C ARG A 12 0.30 24.59 -12.19
N ASP A 13 1.60 24.84 -12.06
CA ASP A 13 2.18 25.69 -11.04
C ASP A 13 1.83 27.16 -11.35
N TRP A 14 0.83 27.68 -10.64
CA TRP A 14 0.31 29.02 -10.84
C TRP A 14 1.30 30.10 -10.39
N ASP A 15 2.19 29.80 -9.43
CA ASP A 15 3.19 30.74 -8.94
C ASP A 15 4.30 31.00 -9.96
N ALA A 16 4.57 30.03 -10.85
CA ALA A 16 5.42 30.23 -12.02
C ALA A 16 4.72 31.03 -13.13
N ALA A 17 3.41 30.83 -13.30
CA ALA A 17 2.61 31.51 -14.32
C ALA A 17 2.43 33.02 -14.03
N PHE A 18 2.32 33.41 -12.76
CA PHE A 18 2.19 34.82 -12.36
C PHE A 18 3.50 35.62 -12.47
N ARG A 19 4.66 34.95 -12.58
CA ARG A 19 5.97 35.61 -12.73
C ARG A 19 6.31 35.99 -14.17
N SER A 20 5.54 35.53 -15.16
CA SER A 20 5.78 35.81 -16.58
C SER A 20 4.50 36.34 -17.28
N PRO A 21 4.32 37.67 -17.37
CA PRO A 21 3.11 38.29 -17.94
C PRO A 21 2.87 37.95 -19.42
N GLU A 22 3.88 37.45 -20.14
CA GLU A 22 3.76 37.07 -21.54
C GLU A 22 3.02 35.74 -21.75
N GLN A 23 3.05 34.83 -20.76
CA GLN A 23 2.37 33.53 -20.85
C GLN A 23 0.85 33.62 -20.65
N LEU A 24 0.38 34.71 -20.02
CA LEU A 24 -1.05 34.96 -19.76
C LEU A 24 -1.81 35.49 -20.99
N LYS A 25 -1.12 36.09 -21.97
CA LYS A 25 -1.76 36.70 -23.15
C LYS A 25 -2.42 35.68 -24.10
N HIS A 26 -2.04 34.41 -24.03
CA HIS A 26 -2.62 33.34 -24.85
C HIS A 26 -3.88 32.71 -24.24
N LEU A 27 -4.25 33.06 -23.00
CA LEU A 27 -5.39 32.47 -22.27
C LEU A 27 -6.66 33.32 -22.31
N LEU A 28 -6.57 34.57 -22.80
CA LEU A 28 -7.73 35.45 -22.96
C LEU A 28 -8.11 35.51 -24.44
N PRO A 29 -9.32 35.07 -24.84
CA PRO A 29 -9.84 35.43 -26.14
C PRO A 29 -10.00 36.96 -26.20
N ASN A 30 -9.72 37.56 -27.36
CA ASN A 30 -9.96 38.99 -27.61
C ASN A 30 -11.43 39.32 -27.30
N GLY A 31 -11.70 39.92 -26.13
CA GLY A 31 -13.05 40.29 -25.70
C GLY A 31 -13.55 39.70 -24.38
N GLY A 32 -12.70 39.59 -23.35
CA GLY A 32 -13.07 39.86 -21.94
C GLY A 32 -14.28 39.16 -21.27
N VAL A 33 -14.88 38.11 -21.85
CA VAL A 33 -16.03 37.41 -21.24
C VAL A 33 -15.78 35.89 -21.21
N LEU A 34 -15.93 35.28 -20.03
CA LEU A 34 -15.87 33.83 -19.83
C LEU A 34 -17.12 33.18 -20.46
N ALA A 35 -16.94 32.22 -21.37
CA ALA A 35 -18.05 31.44 -21.94
C ALA A 35 -18.49 30.32 -20.98
N ASP A 36 -19.80 30.10 -20.89
CA ASP A 36 -20.46 29.07 -20.07
C ASP A 36 -20.15 27.65 -20.61
N PRO A 37 -19.70 26.66 -19.80
CA PRO A 37 -19.18 25.39 -20.30
C PRO A 37 -20.24 24.38 -20.77
N ARG A 38 -21.53 24.72 -20.74
CA ARG A 38 -22.62 23.76 -20.98
C ARG A 38 -22.96 23.51 -22.46
N ASP A 39 -22.55 24.39 -23.37
CA ASP A 39 -23.05 24.36 -24.76
C ASP A 39 -22.12 23.69 -25.80
N SER A 40 -20.98 23.10 -25.42
CA SER A 40 -19.98 22.62 -26.40
C SER A 40 -19.85 21.09 -26.58
N TYR A 41 -20.78 20.28 -26.06
CA TYR A 41 -20.68 18.80 -26.11
C TYR A 41 -21.65 18.07 -27.05
N LEU A 42 -22.22 18.75 -28.06
CA LEU A 42 -22.97 18.10 -29.14
C LEU A 42 -22.40 18.50 -30.50
N GLY A 43 -21.39 17.76 -30.99
CA GLY A 43 -20.87 17.98 -32.34
C GLY A 43 -19.64 17.16 -32.75
N VAL A 44 -19.91 16.02 -33.40
CA VAL A 44 -19.16 15.41 -34.53
C VAL A 44 -17.63 15.23 -34.39
N LEU A 45 -17.19 13.97 -34.21
CA LEU A 45 -15.80 13.55 -34.44
C LEU A 45 -15.43 13.62 -35.94
N PRO A 46 -14.22 14.12 -36.32
CA PRO A 46 -13.78 14.16 -37.72
C PRO A 46 -13.53 12.77 -38.34
N PRO A 47 -13.67 12.59 -39.67
CA PRO A 47 -13.66 11.27 -40.33
C PRO A 47 -12.28 10.59 -40.44
N GLN A 48 -11.23 11.12 -39.81
CA GLN A 48 -9.84 10.81 -40.14
C GLN A 48 -9.23 9.68 -39.27
N PHE A 49 -9.97 9.18 -38.29
CA PHE A 49 -9.51 8.15 -37.36
C PHE A 49 -10.11 6.74 -37.61
N ARG A 50 -10.69 6.51 -38.79
CA ARG A 50 -11.38 5.24 -39.10
C ARG A 50 -10.53 4.15 -39.77
N ALA A 51 -9.21 4.31 -39.86
CA ALA A 51 -8.36 3.34 -40.54
C ALA A 51 -7.08 3.04 -39.75
N LEU A 52 -7.19 2.23 -38.71
CA LEU A 52 -6.10 1.40 -38.14
C LEU A 52 -6.72 0.32 -37.21
N GLN A 53 -7.73 -0.39 -37.71
CA GLN A 53 -8.21 -1.66 -37.15
C GLN A 53 -8.07 -2.71 -38.24
N LYS A 54 -6.85 -3.22 -38.42
CA LYS A 54 -6.55 -4.47 -39.11
C LYS A 54 -5.10 -4.78 -38.81
N ASN A 55 -4.89 -5.52 -37.72
CA ASN A 55 -3.95 -6.64 -37.61
C ASN A 55 -4.00 -7.11 -36.16
N GLY A 56 -4.64 -8.28 -35.99
CA GLY A 56 -4.86 -8.89 -34.69
C GLY A 56 -3.57 -9.42 -34.08
N LEU A 57 -3.42 -9.16 -32.79
CA LEU A 57 -2.77 -10.04 -31.83
C LEU A 57 -3.71 -10.12 -30.64
N ASN A 58 -4.53 -11.17 -30.62
CA ASN A 58 -5.42 -11.50 -29.52
C ASN A 58 -4.59 -11.96 -28.32
N PHE A 59 -4.26 -11.04 -27.41
CA PHE A 59 -4.01 -11.41 -26.03
C PHE A 59 -5.35 -11.38 -25.30
N THR A 60 -6.02 -12.52 -25.23
CA THR A 60 -7.16 -12.71 -24.32
C THR A 60 -6.64 -12.83 -22.90
N THR A 61 -6.34 -11.71 -22.27
CA THR A 61 -6.17 -11.64 -20.82
C THR A 61 -7.57 -11.68 -20.19
N HIS A 62 -7.82 -12.68 -19.35
CA HIS A 62 -9.02 -12.81 -18.52
C HIS A 62 -9.15 -11.62 -17.55
N HIS A 63 -9.61 -10.46 -18.01
CA HIS A 63 -9.84 -9.25 -17.20
C HIS A 63 -11.18 -9.25 -16.43
N GLY A 64 -12.00 -10.29 -16.60
CA GLY A 64 -13.38 -10.31 -16.10
C GLY A 64 -13.54 -10.44 -14.58
N SER A 65 -12.55 -10.92 -13.84
CA SER A 65 -12.67 -11.19 -12.39
C SER A 65 -12.28 -10.02 -11.50
N TRP A 66 -11.63 -8.98 -12.03
CA TRP A 66 -11.01 -7.93 -11.22
C TRP A 66 -11.85 -6.66 -11.08
N ILE A 67 -12.64 -6.33 -12.12
CA ILE A 67 -13.64 -5.25 -12.08
C ILE A 67 -14.94 -5.81 -11.50
N LYS A 68 -15.50 -5.14 -10.48
CA LYS A 68 -16.79 -5.51 -9.90
C LYS A 68 -17.93 -4.96 -10.75
N LYS A 69 -18.49 -5.80 -11.62
CA LYS A 69 -19.59 -5.43 -12.53
C LYS A 69 -20.87 -5.05 -11.79
N ASP A 70 -21.14 -5.66 -10.63
CA ASP A 70 -22.38 -5.48 -9.87
C ASP A 70 -22.12 -4.99 -8.43
N ASN A 71 -21.32 -3.93 -8.24
CA ASN A 71 -21.04 -3.44 -6.89
C ASN A 71 -22.25 -2.72 -6.26
N PHE A 72 -23.14 -2.15 -7.07
CA PHE A 72 -24.34 -1.47 -6.59
C PHE A 72 -25.56 -2.41 -6.55
N HIS A 73 -26.46 -2.17 -5.60
CA HIS A 73 -27.73 -2.88 -5.52
C HIS A 73 -28.64 -2.45 -6.69
N ALA A 74 -28.98 -3.40 -7.57
CA ALA A 74 -29.98 -3.16 -8.61
C ALA A 74 -31.40 -3.16 -8.00
N PRO A 75 -32.34 -2.33 -8.48
CA PRO A 75 -33.71 -2.25 -7.95
C PRO A 75 -34.53 -3.55 -8.02
N SER A 76 -34.10 -4.56 -8.79
CA SER A 76 -34.89 -5.76 -9.08
C SER A 76 -34.13 -7.10 -9.00
N GLY A 77 -33.01 -7.17 -8.27
CA GLY A 77 -32.15 -8.36 -8.23
C GLY A 77 -32.35 -9.29 -7.02
N VAL A 78 -32.71 -10.55 -7.27
CA VAL A 78 -32.74 -11.63 -6.26
C VAL A 78 -31.36 -11.79 -5.60
N HIS A 79 -31.37 -11.84 -4.27
CA HIS A 79 -30.17 -11.93 -3.42
C HIS A 79 -29.50 -13.30 -3.59
N LYS A 80 -28.34 -13.36 -4.27
CA LYS A 80 -27.47 -14.54 -4.19
C LYS A 80 -26.68 -14.49 -2.88
N ARG A 81 -27.03 -15.40 -1.98
CA ARG A 81 -26.38 -15.66 -0.69
C ARG A 81 -24.86 -15.85 -0.88
N LYS A 82 -24.04 -15.19 -0.05
CA LYS A 82 -22.56 -15.33 -0.02
C LYS A 82 -22.19 -16.83 0.07
N ARG A 83 -21.36 -17.31 -0.87
CA ARG A 83 -20.69 -18.61 -0.73
C ARG A 83 -19.79 -18.56 0.51
N LYS A 84 -19.91 -19.56 1.38
CA LYS A 84 -18.96 -19.81 2.48
C LYS A 84 -17.53 -19.89 1.89
N PRO A 85 -16.50 -19.40 2.58
CA PRO A 85 -15.13 -19.62 2.16
C PRO A 85 -14.85 -21.12 2.23
N GLU A 86 -14.53 -21.72 1.08
CA GLU A 86 -14.00 -23.09 1.03
C GLU A 86 -12.72 -23.14 1.85
N GLY A 87 -12.67 -24.08 2.79
CA GLY A 87 -11.49 -24.33 3.62
C GLY A 87 -10.34 -24.76 2.71
N ARG A 88 -9.35 -23.88 2.54
CA ARG A 88 -8.06 -24.29 2.00
C ARG A 88 -7.37 -25.18 3.03
N SER A 89 -6.97 -26.37 2.58
CA SER A 89 -6.07 -27.25 3.31
C SER A 89 -4.81 -26.48 3.70
N VAL A 90 -4.42 -26.64 4.97
CA VAL A 90 -3.18 -26.13 5.55
C VAL A 90 -2.02 -26.91 4.91
N PRO A 91 -1.08 -26.27 4.20
CA PRO A 91 0.18 -26.92 3.91
C PRO A 91 1.04 -26.93 5.19
N ASP A 92 1.73 -28.04 5.37
CA ASP A 92 2.51 -28.42 6.55
C ASP A 92 3.42 -27.31 7.09
N ARG A 93 3.48 -27.28 8.42
CA ARG A 93 4.51 -26.60 9.19
C ARG A 93 5.83 -27.31 8.95
N ASN A 94 6.73 -26.66 8.20
CA ASN A 94 8.17 -26.54 8.44
C ASN A 94 8.91 -26.34 7.11
N ALA A 95 9.24 -25.08 6.80
CA ALA A 95 10.40 -24.70 6.00
C ALA A 95 10.50 -23.16 5.99
N MET A 96 11.24 -22.56 6.92
CA MET A 96 11.89 -21.28 6.62
C MET A 96 13.27 -21.62 6.04
N ALA A 97 13.31 -21.86 4.73
CA ALA A 97 14.51 -21.61 3.96
C ALA A 97 14.77 -20.08 3.97
N PRO A 98 16.04 -19.63 3.88
CA PRO A 98 16.33 -18.19 3.82
C PRO A 98 15.57 -17.57 2.64
N LEU A 99 14.81 -16.50 2.92
CA LEU A 99 14.13 -15.71 1.89
C LEU A 99 15.23 -15.15 0.96
N ASN A 100 15.29 -15.63 -0.29
CA ASN A 100 16.07 -14.94 -1.31
C ASN A 100 15.59 -13.48 -1.37
N LEU A 101 16.48 -12.51 -1.56
CA LEU A 101 16.17 -11.09 -1.65
C LEU A 101 15.04 -10.80 -2.65
N ALA A 102 14.98 -11.53 -3.76
CA ALA A 102 13.87 -11.43 -4.71
C ALA A 102 12.53 -11.94 -4.15
N GLN A 103 12.53 -12.97 -3.31
CA GLN A 103 11.33 -13.47 -2.62
C GLN A 103 10.86 -12.47 -1.55
N HIS A 104 11.80 -11.89 -0.80
CA HIS A 104 11.54 -10.84 0.17
C HIS A 104 10.83 -9.65 -0.47
N GLN A 105 11.38 -9.13 -1.57
CA GLN A 105 10.79 -8.04 -2.33
C GLN A 105 9.37 -8.36 -2.80
N ARG A 106 9.17 -9.54 -3.43
CA ARG A 106 7.86 -9.95 -3.92
C ARG A 106 6.84 -10.04 -2.78
N HIS A 107 7.23 -10.57 -1.63
CA HIS A 107 6.38 -10.68 -0.45
C HIS A 107 5.91 -9.31 0.04
N TYR A 108 6.83 -8.38 0.31
CA TYR A 108 6.48 -7.09 0.86
C TYR A 108 5.77 -6.18 -0.14
N VAL A 109 6.19 -6.14 -1.40
CA VAL A 109 5.46 -5.41 -2.45
C VAL A 109 4.04 -5.95 -2.60
N HIS A 110 3.86 -7.28 -2.46
CA HIS A 110 2.53 -7.87 -2.47
C HIS A 110 1.68 -7.42 -1.29
N LEU A 111 2.23 -7.34 -0.07
CA LEU A 111 1.50 -6.85 1.12
C LEU A 111 0.96 -5.43 0.89
N MET A 112 1.82 -4.50 0.48
CA MET A 112 1.43 -3.12 0.21
C MET A 112 0.42 -3.02 -0.95
N SER A 113 0.66 -3.77 -2.03
CA SER A 113 -0.26 -3.84 -3.18
C SER A 113 -1.64 -4.37 -2.80
N ARG A 114 -1.76 -5.27 -1.81
CA ARG A 114 -3.07 -5.74 -1.31
C ARG A 114 -3.87 -4.61 -0.66
N VAL A 115 -3.21 -3.75 0.12
CA VAL A 115 -3.84 -2.60 0.78
C VAL A 115 -4.20 -1.52 -0.24
N LEU A 116 -3.25 -1.09 -1.09
CA LEU A 116 -3.49 -0.09 -2.13
C LEU A 116 -4.60 -0.50 -3.11
N ASN A 117 -4.67 -1.79 -3.45
CA ASN A 117 -5.72 -2.29 -4.32
C ASN A 117 -7.04 -2.51 -3.60
N ILE A 118 -7.16 -2.34 -2.29
CA ILE A 118 -8.39 -2.56 -1.50
C ILE A 118 -8.90 -4.00 -1.73
N ARG A 119 -8.00 -4.98 -1.58
CA ARG A 119 -8.41 -6.38 -1.66
C ARG A 119 -9.24 -6.72 -0.43
N THR A 120 -10.23 -7.59 -0.63
CA THR A 120 -11.07 -8.08 0.46
C THR A 120 -10.20 -8.71 1.55
N ASN A 121 -10.43 -8.33 2.81
CA ASN A 121 -9.64 -8.77 3.97
C ASN A 121 -8.13 -8.48 3.86
N ALA A 122 -7.73 -7.44 3.11
CA ALA A 122 -6.35 -6.94 3.17
C ALA A 122 -6.07 -6.27 4.52
N SER A 123 -6.89 -5.27 4.86
CA SER A 123 -6.81 -4.51 6.09
C SER A 123 -8.20 -3.90 6.35
N PRO A 124 -9.00 -4.40 7.31
CA PRO A 124 -10.31 -3.81 7.61
C PRO A 124 -10.19 -2.38 8.14
N PHE A 125 -9.12 -2.06 8.86
CA PHE A 125 -8.81 -0.70 9.32
C PHE A 125 -7.34 -0.35 9.08
N THR A 126 -7.13 0.66 8.24
CA THR A 126 -5.80 1.20 7.93
C THR A 126 -5.69 2.62 8.48
N VAL A 127 -4.68 2.85 9.29
CA VAL A 127 -4.39 4.18 9.84
C VAL A 127 -3.22 4.77 9.08
N LEU A 128 -3.38 5.99 8.59
CA LEU A 128 -2.34 6.79 7.97
C LEU A 128 -1.89 7.83 8.98
N LEU A 129 -0.62 7.82 9.33
CA LEU A 129 -0.02 8.80 10.20
C LEU A 129 0.79 9.77 9.35
N ASP A 130 0.38 11.02 9.31
CA ASP A 130 1.05 12.05 8.53
C ASP A 130 1.42 13.26 9.41
N ASP A 131 2.12 14.20 8.81
CA ASP A 131 2.50 15.47 9.43
C ASP A 131 2.52 16.59 8.39
N LEU A 132 2.79 17.82 8.82
CA LEU A 132 2.95 18.97 7.91
C LEU A 132 4.06 18.77 6.88
N ASN A 133 5.09 17.98 7.22
CA ASN A 133 6.23 17.74 6.34
C ASN A 133 5.90 16.74 5.23
N GLN A 134 4.98 15.81 5.46
CA GLN A 134 4.50 14.88 4.47
C GLN A 134 3.06 14.48 4.75
N ARG A 135 2.13 15.10 4.01
CA ARG A 135 0.70 14.76 4.07
C ARG A 135 0.43 13.37 3.49
N ALA A 136 -0.62 12.71 3.98
CA ALA A 136 -1.08 11.40 3.49
C ALA A 136 -1.73 11.44 2.09
N MET A 137 -2.02 12.64 1.58
CA MET A 137 -2.81 12.85 0.37
C MET A 137 -2.30 12.10 -0.89
N PRO A 138 -0.99 11.95 -1.16
CA PRO A 138 -0.54 11.16 -2.31
C PRO A 138 -0.92 9.68 -2.21
N PHE A 139 -0.92 9.11 -1.01
CA PHE A 139 -1.35 7.73 -0.74
C PHE A 139 -2.87 7.60 -0.85
N VAL A 140 -3.62 8.52 -0.23
CA VAL A 140 -5.08 8.57 -0.29
C VAL A 140 -5.57 8.73 -1.74
N SER A 141 -4.94 9.62 -2.50
CA SER A 141 -5.25 9.83 -3.92
C SER A 141 -5.07 8.57 -4.75
N GLU A 142 -4.03 7.78 -4.44
CA GLU A 142 -3.77 6.52 -5.12
C GLU A 142 -4.78 5.44 -4.73
N LEU A 143 -5.16 5.36 -3.45
CA LEU A 143 -6.25 4.50 -2.98
C LEU A 143 -7.56 4.82 -3.70
N VAL A 144 -7.96 6.10 -3.74
CA VAL A 144 -9.20 6.55 -4.41
C VAL A 144 -9.16 6.20 -5.89
N ARG A 145 -8.05 6.47 -6.58
CA ARG A 145 -7.89 6.16 -8.00
C ARG A 145 -8.05 4.65 -8.25
N ARG A 146 -7.40 3.81 -7.45
CA ARG A 146 -7.51 2.35 -7.54
C ARG A 146 -8.92 1.85 -7.20
N ALA A 147 -9.56 2.42 -6.19
CA ALA A 147 -10.95 2.11 -5.83
C ALA A 147 -11.92 2.35 -6.99
N LEU A 148 -11.86 3.55 -7.57
CA LEU A 148 -12.72 3.97 -8.67
C LEU A 148 -12.44 3.15 -9.94
N SER A 149 -11.19 2.77 -10.21
CA SER A 149 -10.85 1.87 -11.33
C SER A 149 -11.49 0.47 -11.21
N ARG A 150 -11.83 0.05 -9.98
CA ARG A 150 -12.44 -1.25 -9.68
C ARG A 150 -13.95 -1.18 -9.46
N ASN A 151 -14.55 0.00 -9.67
CA ASN A 151 -15.97 0.28 -9.40
C ASN A 151 -16.36 0.09 -7.92
N VAL A 152 -15.45 0.40 -6.99
CA VAL A 152 -15.72 0.42 -5.55
C VAL A 152 -16.36 1.77 -5.18
N ASN A 153 -17.38 1.74 -4.32
CA ASN A 153 -17.98 2.96 -3.79
C ASN A 153 -17.00 3.66 -2.86
N VAL A 154 -16.63 4.91 -3.14
CA VAL A 154 -15.71 5.68 -2.28
C VAL A 154 -16.53 6.72 -1.55
N VAL A 155 -16.49 6.66 -0.22
CA VAL A 155 -17.12 7.63 0.68
C VAL A 155 -16.01 8.32 1.47
N VAL A 156 -16.00 9.65 1.46
CA VAL A 156 -15.05 10.47 2.23
C VAL A 156 -15.83 11.25 3.27
N LEU A 157 -15.38 11.17 4.53
CA LEU A 157 -15.78 12.07 5.61
C LEU A 157 -14.78 13.23 5.64
N SER A 158 -15.25 14.41 5.26
CA SER A 158 -14.37 15.55 5.03
C SER A 158 -14.47 16.61 6.12
N PHE A 159 -13.41 16.67 6.93
CA PHE A 159 -13.20 17.67 7.97
C PHE A 159 -12.38 18.86 7.45
N GLU A 160 -11.35 18.58 6.67
CA GLU A 160 -10.46 19.60 6.09
C GLU A 160 -10.47 19.60 4.55
N GLY A 161 -10.94 18.52 3.93
CA GLY A 161 -10.97 18.37 2.48
C GLY A 161 -12.05 19.22 1.82
N THR A 162 -11.72 19.82 0.68
CA THR A 162 -12.67 20.66 -0.09
C THR A 162 -12.81 20.24 -1.54
N ARG A 163 -11.94 19.36 -2.04
CA ARG A 163 -11.86 19.02 -3.46
C ARG A 163 -11.80 17.51 -3.64
N PHE A 164 -12.87 16.97 -4.19
CA PHE A 164 -12.99 15.55 -4.47
C PHE A 164 -13.35 15.30 -5.93
N HIS A 165 -13.01 14.12 -6.42
CA HIS A 165 -13.45 13.69 -7.74
C HIS A 165 -14.99 13.53 -7.74
N PRO A 166 -15.74 13.92 -8.79
CA PRO A 166 -17.20 13.85 -8.80
C PRO A 166 -17.82 12.47 -8.55
N ALA A 167 -17.05 11.40 -8.78
CA ALA A 167 -17.44 10.01 -8.51
C ALA A 167 -17.28 9.60 -7.03
N VAL A 168 -16.65 10.42 -6.21
CA VAL A 168 -16.48 10.21 -4.76
C VAL A 168 -17.68 10.82 -4.05
N ARG A 169 -18.24 10.08 -3.11
CA ARG A 169 -19.33 10.58 -2.25
C ARG A 169 -18.70 11.28 -1.06
N ASN A 170 -18.87 12.58 -1.01
CA ASN A 170 -18.38 13.40 0.08
C ASN A 170 -19.49 13.61 1.12
N ILE A 171 -19.16 13.46 2.39
CA ILE A 171 -19.98 13.86 3.53
C ILE A 171 -19.22 15.01 4.18
N ASP A 172 -19.71 16.23 3.94
CA ASP A 172 -19.10 17.46 4.45
C ASP A 172 -19.42 17.62 5.94
N THR A 173 -18.38 17.66 6.78
CA THR A 173 -18.49 17.85 8.23
C THR A 173 -18.04 19.24 8.70
N HIS A 174 -17.92 20.20 7.78
CA HIS A 174 -17.53 21.60 8.05
C HIS A 174 -18.55 22.42 8.87
N GLY A 175 -19.76 21.88 9.09
CA GLY A 175 -20.85 22.55 9.82
C GLY A 175 -21.03 22.01 11.24
N PRO A 176 -22.05 22.48 11.98
CA PRO A 176 -22.43 21.90 13.27
C PRO A 176 -23.12 20.55 13.04
N ALA A 177 -22.34 19.57 12.60
CA ALA A 177 -22.78 18.19 12.56
C ALA A 177 -22.80 17.65 14.01
N ASN A 178 -23.63 16.63 14.22
CA ASN A 178 -23.62 15.85 15.46
C ASN A 178 -23.12 14.46 15.08
N GLY A 179 -22.37 13.78 15.96
CA GLY A 179 -21.77 12.48 15.67
C GLY A 179 -22.79 11.44 15.16
N ASP A 180 -24.01 11.46 15.70
CA ASP A 180 -25.12 10.60 15.27
C ASP A 180 -25.56 10.87 13.83
N GLN A 181 -25.57 12.13 13.41
CA GLN A 181 -25.92 12.54 12.05
C GLN A 181 -24.87 12.05 11.06
N ILE A 182 -23.59 12.19 11.40
CA ILE A 182 -22.47 11.70 10.59
C ILE A 182 -22.58 10.18 10.38
N MET A 183 -22.88 9.43 11.44
CA MET A 183 -23.07 7.98 11.38
C MET A 183 -24.26 7.57 10.50
N SER A 184 -25.38 8.30 10.59
CA SER A 184 -26.56 8.09 9.74
C SER A 184 -26.29 8.39 8.25
N ASP A 185 -25.58 9.48 7.97
CA ASP A 185 -25.21 9.88 6.61
C ASP A 185 -24.22 8.90 6.00
N LEU A 186 -23.25 8.43 6.79
CA LEU A 186 -22.33 7.37 6.38
C LEU A 186 -23.09 6.09 6.03
N GLN A 187 -24.04 5.68 6.87
CA GLN A 187 -24.88 4.52 6.59
C GLN A 187 -25.65 4.68 5.27
N THR A 188 -26.22 5.87 5.03
CA THR A 188 -26.95 6.20 3.81
C THR A 188 -26.05 6.17 2.57
N ALA A 189 -24.84 6.71 2.68
CA ALA A 189 -23.84 6.71 1.61
C ALA A 189 -23.31 5.32 1.26
N MET A 190 -23.29 4.39 2.23
CA MET A 190 -22.83 3.01 2.05
C MET A 190 -23.92 2.05 1.56
N ASN A 191 -25.18 2.26 1.97
CA ASN A 191 -26.32 1.39 1.65
C ASN A 191 -26.45 0.92 0.18
N PRO A 192 -26.25 1.76 -0.84
CA PRO A 192 -26.46 1.31 -2.23
C PRO A 192 -25.32 0.43 -2.76
N ALA A 193 -24.21 0.27 -2.04
CA ALA A 193 -23.06 -0.52 -2.47
C ALA A 193 -22.82 -1.75 -1.59
N LYS A 194 -22.39 -2.85 -2.21
CA LYS A 194 -22.02 -4.09 -1.51
C LYS A 194 -20.71 -3.98 -0.75
N GLU A 195 -19.80 -3.14 -1.24
CA GLU A 195 -18.51 -2.85 -0.65
C GLU A 195 -18.15 -1.40 -0.93
N SER A 196 -17.68 -0.72 0.11
CA SER A 196 -17.23 0.66 0.06
C SER A 196 -15.81 0.80 0.62
N LEU A 197 -15.11 1.84 0.17
CA LEU A 197 -13.94 2.39 0.80
C LEU A 197 -14.40 3.64 1.55
N VAL A 198 -14.27 3.63 2.88
CA VAL A 198 -14.55 4.79 3.73
C VAL A 198 -13.23 5.44 4.10
N ILE A 199 -13.08 6.71 3.77
CA ILE A 199 -11.90 7.53 4.06
C ILE A 199 -12.31 8.62 5.03
N ILE A 200 -11.52 8.81 6.09
CA ILE A 200 -11.71 9.87 7.08
C ILE A 200 -10.47 10.75 7.02
N ASP A 201 -10.68 12.01 6.68
CA ASP A 201 -9.58 12.96 6.44
C ASP A 201 -8.91 13.39 7.76
N SER A 202 -9.64 13.45 8.87
CA SER A 202 -9.07 13.68 10.21
C SER A 202 -9.76 12.80 11.26
N LEU A 203 -9.05 11.77 11.74
CA LEU A 203 -9.53 10.91 12.84
C LEU A 203 -9.56 11.66 14.17
N TYR A 204 -8.71 12.67 14.35
CA TYR A 204 -8.67 13.44 15.59
C TYR A 204 -9.98 14.21 15.79
N GLU A 205 -10.46 14.91 14.76
CA GLU A 205 -11.71 15.68 14.83
C GLU A 205 -12.92 14.77 15.03
N LEU A 206 -12.97 13.65 14.29
CA LEU A 206 -14.06 12.67 14.40
C LEU A 206 -14.22 12.12 15.84
N LEU A 207 -13.11 11.79 16.50
CA LEU A 207 -13.14 11.13 17.80
C LEU A 207 -13.24 12.13 18.96
N ASN A 208 -12.50 13.23 18.92
CA ASN A 208 -12.39 14.16 20.05
C ASN A 208 -13.34 15.35 19.96
N VAL A 209 -13.66 15.83 18.75
CA VAL A 209 -14.54 16.99 18.57
C VAL A 209 -15.99 16.52 18.40
N GLU A 210 -16.22 15.59 17.48
CA GLU A 210 -17.56 15.06 17.18
C GLU A 210 -17.99 13.94 18.15
N GLY A 211 -17.06 13.39 18.93
CA GLY A 211 -17.35 12.41 19.99
C GLY A 211 -17.82 11.05 19.48
N ILE A 212 -17.50 10.66 18.24
CA ILE A 212 -17.92 9.38 17.68
C ILE A 212 -17.09 8.25 18.27
N ASP A 213 -17.74 7.23 18.81
CA ASP A 213 -17.05 6.03 19.28
C ASP A 213 -16.47 5.21 18.11
N MET A 214 -15.17 4.92 18.20
CA MET A 214 -14.44 4.18 17.17
C MET A 214 -14.96 2.75 16.99
N ASN A 215 -15.45 2.11 18.07
CA ASN A 215 -16.00 0.75 17.96
C ASN A 215 -17.30 0.76 17.15
N SER A 216 -18.16 1.74 17.39
CA SER A 216 -19.41 1.96 16.67
C SER A 216 -19.15 2.21 15.17
N LEU A 217 -18.17 3.05 14.85
CA LEU A 217 -17.73 3.28 13.47
C LEU A 217 -17.19 1.99 12.81
N PHE A 218 -16.30 1.27 13.49
CA PHE A 218 -15.70 0.05 12.96
C PHE A 218 -16.76 -1.05 12.73
N ASN A 219 -17.69 -1.22 13.67
CA ASN A 219 -18.79 -2.18 13.56
C ASN A 219 -19.73 -1.84 12.39
N LEU A 220 -19.99 -0.56 12.15
CA LEU A 220 -20.75 -0.12 10.99
C LEU A 220 -20.00 -0.48 9.70
N VAL A 221 -18.75 -0.04 9.55
CA VAL A 221 -18.01 -0.15 8.29
C VAL A 221 -17.56 -1.59 7.99
N ALA A 222 -16.77 -2.18 8.88
CA ALA A 222 -16.17 -3.49 8.70
C ALA A 222 -17.15 -4.62 9.06
N GLY A 223 -17.93 -4.46 10.13
CA GLY A 223 -18.86 -5.48 10.61
C GLY A 223 -20.08 -5.65 9.70
N LYS A 224 -20.87 -4.58 9.52
CA LYS A 224 -22.14 -4.61 8.78
C LYS A 224 -21.95 -4.63 7.26
N TYR A 225 -21.08 -3.76 6.73
CA TYR A 225 -20.90 -3.61 5.28
C TYR A 225 -19.67 -4.33 4.71
N ALA A 226 -18.88 -5.04 5.52
CA ALA A 226 -17.63 -5.72 5.09
C ALA A 226 -16.71 -4.81 4.24
N SER A 227 -16.72 -3.52 4.58
CA SER A 227 -16.05 -2.44 3.85
C SER A 227 -14.72 -2.09 4.49
N THR A 228 -13.87 -1.35 3.76
CA THR A 228 -12.53 -0.97 4.26
C THR A 228 -12.58 0.43 4.84
N LEU A 229 -12.05 0.58 6.06
CA LEU A 229 -11.90 1.87 6.72
C LEU A 229 -10.44 2.35 6.60
N VAL A 230 -10.26 3.58 6.13
CA VAL A 230 -8.98 4.28 6.09
C VAL A 230 -9.15 5.60 6.82
N GLY A 231 -8.32 5.87 7.81
CA GLY A 231 -8.36 7.14 8.53
C GLY A 231 -6.98 7.77 8.60
N VAL A 232 -6.94 9.08 8.41
CA VAL A 232 -5.73 9.89 8.54
C VAL A 232 -5.68 10.48 9.95
N TYR A 233 -4.50 10.44 10.57
CA TYR A 233 -4.24 11.04 11.86
C TYR A 233 -2.96 11.89 11.75
N HIS A 234 -3.14 13.20 11.93
CA HIS A 234 -2.06 14.17 11.90
C HIS A 234 -1.26 14.11 13.21
N GLN A 235 0.03 13.77 13.13
CA GLN A 235 0.92 13.63 14.29
C GLN A 235 1.29 14.96 14.93
N ASP A 236 1.16 16.05 14.20
CA ASP A 236 1.41 17.43 14.62
C ASP A 236 0.24 18.05 15.42
N MET A 237 -0.88 17.32 15.56
CA MET A 237 -1.96 17.72 16.45
C MET A 237 -1.68 17.29 17.89
N PHE A 238 -1.64 18.26 18.80
CA PHE A 238 -1.54 17.99 20.22
C PHE A 238 -2.89 17.53 20.76
N PRO A 239 -2.97 16.35 21.41
CA PRO A 239 -4.20 15.94 22.05
C PRO A 239 -4.54 16.88 23.20
N ALA A 240 -5.81 17.25 23.29
CA ALA A 240 -6.33 17.92 24.49
C ALA A 240 -6.13 16.99 25.69
N GLN A 241 -5.38 17.45 26.70
CA GLN A 241 -5.24 16.70 27.94
C GLN A 241 -6.51 16.88 28.76
N ASP A 242 -7.35 15.85 28.77
CA ASP A 242 -8.53 15.83 29.64
C ASP A 242 -8.11 15.60 31.09
N SER A 243 -8.11 16.68 31.88
CA SER A 243 -7.86 16.62 33.33
C SER A 243 -8.78 15.66 34.08
N ILE A 244 -9.96 15.36 33.51
CA ILE A 244 -10.98 14.46 34.06
C ILE A 244 -10.57 12.99 33.90
N ASN A 245 -9.89 12.64 32.80
CA ASN A 245 -9.54 11.27 32.43
C ASN A 245 -8.02 11.11 32.28
N ALA A 246 -7.27 11.51 33.30
CA ALA A 246 -5.80 11.48 33.30
C ALA A 246 -5.18 10.09 33.01
N TYR A 247 -5.92 9.01 33.25
CA TYR A 247 -5.48 7.63 33.01
C TYR A 247 -5.97 7.05 31.68
N ALA A 248 -6.78 7.78 30.90
CA ALA A 248 -7.21 7.31 29.60
C ALA A 248 -6.02 7.31 28.62
N PRO A 249 -5.90 6.26 27.77
CA PRO A 249 -4.86 6.25 26.75
C PRO A 249 -5.07 7.41 25.77
N GLN A 250 -3.97 7.89 25.20
CA GLN A 250 -4.05 8.92 24.18
C GLN A 250 -4.81 8.41 22.95
N PRO A 251 -5.59 9.26 22.25
CA PRO A 251 -6.40 8.84 21.09
C PRO A 251 -5.57 8.11 20.03
N LEU A 252 -4.35 8.59 19.76
CA LEU A 252 -3.42 7.95 18.83
C LEU A 252 -3.09 6.50 19.22
N ASP A 253 -2.88 6.23 20.51
CA ASP A 253 -2.53 4.89 20.99
C ASP A 253 -3.71 3.92 20.86
N LEU A 254 -4.92 4.40 21.15
CA LEU A 254 -6.15 3.64 20.94
C LEU A 254 -6.34 3.29 19.45
N ILE A 255 -6.17 4.27 18.57
CA ILE A 255 -6.31 4.11 17.12
C ILE A 255 -5.25 3.12 16.59
N LYS A 256 -3.98 3.28 17.00
CA LYS A 256 -2.90 2.35 16.65
C LYS A 256 -3.17 0.95 17.19
N TYR A 257 -3.78 0.82 18.36
CA TYR A 257 -4.15 -0.48 18.92
C TYR A 257 -5.24 -1.17 18.09
N MET A 258 -6.25 -0.43 17.65
CA MET A 258 -7.36 -0.98 16.83
C MET A 258 -6.97 -1.24 15.37
N ALA A 259 -5.95 -0.55 14.85
CA ALA A 259 -5.51 -0.66 13.46
C ALA A 259 -4.98 -2.07 13.11
N THR A 260 -5.35 -2.56 11.93
CA THR A 260 -4.75 -3.77 11.34
C THR A 260 -3.53 -3.45 10.49
N SER A 261 -3.47 -2.24 9.93
CA SER A 261 -2.30 -1.70 9.24
C SER A 261 -2.06 -0.27 9.71
N VAL A 262 -0.82 0.05 10.06
CA VAL A 262 -0.39 1.41 10.39
C VAL A 262 0.64 1.84 9.36
N ILE A 263 0.42 2.97 8.72
CA ILE A 263 1.31 3.49 7.67
C ILE A 263 1.73 4.89 8.05
N THR A 264 3.02 5.08 8.30
CA THR A 264 3.59 6.40 8.60
C THR A 264 4.13 7.02 7.31
N CYS A 265 3.70 8.24 7.01
CA CYS A 265 4.10 9.00 5.85
C CYS A 265 5.37 9.81 6.16
N LYS A 266 6.39 9.69 5.33
CA LYS A 266 7.64 10.48 5.43
C LYS A 266 8.00 11.12 4.09
N SER A 267 8.53 12.34 4.15
CA SER A 267 8.99 13.04 2.95
C SER A 267 10.21 12.33 2.39
N PHE A 268 10.21 12.07 1.08
CA PHE A 268 11.32 11.39 0.43
C PHE A 268 12.63 12.20 0.50
N ALA A 269 12.56 13.52 0.39
CA ALA A 269 13.72 14.39 0.52
C ALA A 269 14.35 14.32 1.93
N HIS A 270 13.52 14.29 2.97
CA HIS A 270 13.99 14.18 4.37
C HIS A 270 14.66 12.83 4.63
N VAL A 271 14.09 11.74 4.10
CA VAL A 271 14.67 10.40 4.18
C VAL A 271 16.02 10.31 3.46
N LEU A 272 16.15 10.97 2.29
CA LEU A 272 17.42 11.06 1.58
C LEU A 272 18.45 11.92 2.34
N ALA A 273 18.04 13.03 2.94
CA ALA A 273 18.91 13.87 3.76
C ALA A 273 19.43 13.12 4.99
N ALA A 274 18.56 12.37 5.67
CA ALA A 274 18.92 11.49 6.78
C ALA A 274 19.93 10.41 6.35
N LYS A 275 19.69 9.77 5.20
CA LYS A 275 20.63 8.81 4.63
C LYS A 275 21.99 9.45 4.29
N ALA A 276 21.99 10.60 3.62
CA ALA A 276 23.22 11.29 3.24
C ALA A 276 24.03 11.75 4.46
N ALA A 277 23.36 12.17 5.53
CA ALA A 277 24.01 12.47 6.81
C ALA A 277 24.65 11.22 7.41
N LYS A 278 23.91 10.10 7.46
CA LYS A 278 24.41 8.81 7.96
C LYS A 278 25.63 8.30 7.19
N GLU A 279 25.60 8.37 5.85
CA GLU A 279 26.73 7.96 5.00
C GLU A 279 27.98 8.85 5.19
N ARG A 280 27.78 10.11 5.56
CA ARG A 280 28.87 11.07 5.86
C ARG A 280 29.25 11.10 7.34
N SER A 281 28.64 10.26 8.17
CA SER A 281 28.80 10.28 9.64
C SER A 281 28.50 11.67 10.25
N LEU A 282 27.56 12.40 9.66
CA LEU A 282 27.04 13.67 10.16
C LEU A 282 25.82 13.44 11.06
N PRO A 283 25.50 14.38 11.97
CA PRO A 283 24.26 14.31 12.73
C PRO A 283 23.05 14.29 11.80
N GLU A 284 22.05 13.46 12.14
CA GLU A 284 20.83 13.34 11.34
C GLU A 284 20.04 14.65 11.39
N PRO A 285 19.59 15.18 10.23
CA PRO A 285 18.75 16.36 10.18
C PRO A 285 17.42 16.09 10.90
N THR A 286 17.10 16.94 11.86
CA THR A 286 15.81 16.92 12.58
C THR A 286 14.75 17.65 11.76
N HIS A 287 13.58 17.03 11.61
CA HIS A 287 12.44 17.60 10.91
C HIS A 287 11.19 17.60 11.81
N GLY A 288 10.24 18.49 11.52
CA GLY A 288 8.97 18.59 12.23
C GLY A 288 9.12 18.95 13.71
N LEU A 289 8.32 18.30 14.56
CA LEU A 289 8.27 18.58 16.00
C LEU A 289 9.63 18.39 16.70
N LEU A 290 10.51 17.54 16.15
CA LEU A 290 11.84 17.29 16.72
C LEU A 290 12.78 18.48 16.61
N GLN A 291 12.49 19.44 15.72
CA GLN A 291 13.29 20.66 15.60
C GLN A 291 13.11 21.60 16.80
N GLY A 292 12.05 21.41 17.61
CA GLY A 292 11.74 22.27 18.76
C GLY A 292 11.41 23.71 18.37
N ALA A 293 11.09 23.95 17.09
CA ALA A 293 10.69 25.26 16.63
C ALA A 293 9.25 25.55 17.09
N GLU A 294 9.06 26.69 17.77
CA GLU A 294 7.73 27.10 18.20
C GLU A 294 6.90 27.62 17.00
N GLY A 295 5.64 27.20 16.94
CA GLY A 295 4.69 27.59 15.90
C GLY A 295 4.48 26.53 14.80
N VAL A 296 3.70 26.89 13.78
CA VAL A 296 3.41 26.03 12.63
C VAL A 296 4.56 26.15 11.62
N VAL A 297 5.55 25.25 11.75
CA VAL A 297 6.75 25.26 10.90
C VAL A 297 6.75 24.05 9.97
N GLN A 298 6.78 24.33 8.67
CA GLN A 298 7.03 23.32 7.65
C GLN A 298 8.51 23.36 7.26
N CYS A 299 9.19 22.21 7.30
CA CYS A 299 10.60 22.14 6.93
C CYS A 299 10.79 22.34 5.42
N LEU A 300 11.98 22.79 5.03
CA LEU A 300 12.39 22.81 3.62
C LEU A 300 12.34 21.40 3.04
N ASP A 301 12.04 21.29 1.74
CA ASP A 301 11.87 20.03 1.02
C ASP A 301 10.80 19.08 1.61
N ALA A 302 9.86 19.63 2.39
CA ALA A 302 8.62 18.95 2.75
C ALA A 302 7.77 18.64 1.50
N ASN A 303 6.96 17.59 1.59
CA ASN A 303 6.00 17.15 0.57
C ASN A 303 6.65 16.96 -0.81
N ASP A 304 7.72 16.16 -0.86
CA ASP A 304 8.48 15.92 -2.09
C ASP A 304 7.56 15.40 -3.23
N HIS A 305 7.58 16.11 -4.36
CA HIS A 305 6.80 15.81 -5.55
C HIS A 305 7.19 14.48 -6.22
N ARG A 306 8.41 13.98 -5.98
CA ARG A 306 8.89 12.72 -6.56
C ARG A 306 8.10 11.51 -6.07
N GLY A 307 7.65 11.57 -4.82
CA GLY A 307 6.93 10.49 -4.16
C GLY A 307 7.02 10.58 -2.66
N ILE A 308 6.34 9.63 -2.02
CA ILE A 308 6.17 9.51 -0.58
C ILE A 308 6.85 8.22 -0.11
N VAL A 309 7.53 8.30 1.03
CA VAL A 309 8.04 7.13 1.75
C VAL A 309 7.00 6.69 2.77
N LEU A 310 6.78 5.37 2.84
CA LEU A 310 5.77 4.75 3.69
C LEU A 310 6.45 3.74 4.60
N GLU A 311 6.51 4.02 5.89
CA GLU A 311 6.88 3.02 6.89
C GLU A 311 5.60 2.31 7.31
N ALA A 312 5.42 1.08 6.81
CA ALA A 312 4.18 0.35 7.00
C ALA A 312 4.38 -0.83 7.94
N GLU A 313 3.50 -0.94 8.93
CA GLU A 313 3.35 -2.07 9.83
C GLU A 313 2.05 -2.79 9.51
N PHE A 314 2.15 -4.07 9.12
CA PHE A 314 1.01 -4.94 8.88
C PHE A 314 0.88 -5.97 10.00
N ARG A 315 -0.29 -6.07 10.62
CA ARG A 315 -0.52 -7.05 11.69
C ARG A 315 -1.06 -8.35 11.13
N ARG A 316 -0.32 -9.45 11.35
CA ARG A 316 -0.77 -10.80 10.98
C ARG A 316 -1.94 -11.24 11.85
N LYS A 317 -2.66 -12.26 11.39
CA LYS A 317 -3.66 -12.98 12.21
C LYS A 317 -3.07 -13.62 13.48
N SER A 318 -1.76 -13.87 13.49
CA SER A 318 -1.02 -14.34 14.66
C SER A 318 -0.72 -13.24 15.69
N GLY A 319 -1.05 -11.98 15.39
CA GLY A 319 -0.71 -10.83 16.23
C GLY A 319 0.71 -10.27 16.02
N ARG A 320 1.60 -11.01 15.34
CA ARG A 320 2.97 -10.52 15.05
C ARG A 320 2.93 -9.42 13.98
N PRO A 321 3.55 -8.26 14.23
CA PRO A 321 3.68 -7.22 13.22
C PRO A 321 4.76 -7.57 12.18
N GLU A 322 4.51 -7.21 10.92
CA GLU A 322 5.47 -7.18 9.83
C GLU A 322 5.67 -5.73 9.40
N SER A 323 6.88 -5.20 9.56
CA SER A 323 7.21 -3.83 9.21
C SER A 323 8.16 -3.76 8.03
N GLU A 324 7.92 -2.86 7.09
CA GLU A 324 8.81 -2.62 5.96
C GLU A 324 8.67 -1.18 5.44
N THR A 325 9.73 -0.67 4.79
CA THR A 325 9.75 0.68 4.22
C THR A 325 9.56 0.66 2.71
N TYR A 326 8.51 1.35 2.26
CA TYR A 326 8.12 1.42 0.86
C TYR A 326 8.33 2.82 0.30
N PHE A 327 8.51 2.88 -1.01
CA PHE A 327 8.45 4.11 -1.78
C PHE A 327 7.28 4.05 -2.76
N LEU A 328 6.40 5.04 -2.68
CA LEU A 328 5.29 5.24 -3.59
C LEU A 328 5.55 6.51 -4.39
N ARG A 329 5.94 6.35 -5.66
CA ARG A 329 6.10 7.48 -6.58
C ARG A 329 4.76 8.09 -6.97
N ALA A 330 4.79 9.33 -7.44
CA ALA A 330 3.63 9.95 -8.06
C ALA A 330 3.16 9.14 -9.29
N ALA A 331 1.84 8.96 -9.39
CA ALA A 331 1.21 8.21 -10.47
C ALA A 331 1.25 8.99 -11.78
N ARG A 332 1.48 8.28 -12.90
CA ARG A 332 1.54 8.83 -14.26
C ARG A 332 0.37 8.29 -15.08
N ARG A 333 -0.08 9.05 -16.07
CA ARG A 333 -1.15 8.60 -16.99
C ARG A 333 -0.81 7.30 -17.71
N SER A 334 0.46 7.07 -18.02
CA SER A 334 0.96 5.85 -18.66
C SER A 334 0.74 4.58 -17.84
N ASP A 335 0.68 4.72 -16.51
CA ASP A 335 0.59 3.60 -15.56
C ASP A 335 -0.77 2.90 -15.63
N TYR A 336 -1.81 3.61 -16.09
CA TYR A 336 -3.17 3.09 -16.20
C TYR A 336 -3.53 2.81 -17.66
N ALA A 337 -4.41 1.83 -17.84
CA ALA A 337 -5.10 1.61 -19.09
C ALA A 337 -6.07 2.77 -19.40
N ALA A 338 -6.59 2.81 -20.62
CA ALA A 338 -7.73 3.66 -20.92
C ALA A 338 -8.93 3.28 -20.02
N PRO A 339 -9.67 4.24 -19.48
CA PRO A 339 -10.87 3.94 -18.68
C PRO A 339 -11.89 3.15 -19.50
N ALA A 340 -12.51 2.15 -18.87
CA ALA A 340 -13.65 1.46 -19.47
C ALA A 340 -14.88 2.36 -19.47
N VAL A 341 -15.88 2.06 -20.32
CA VAL A 341 -17.12 2.84 -20.41
C VAL A 341 -17.78 2.95 -19.02
N GLY A 342 -18.00 4.18 -18.56
CA GLY A 342 -18.63 4.47 -17.26
C GLY A 342 -17.69 4.49 -16.05
N LEU A 343 -16.39 4.22 -16.21
CA LEU A 343 -15.40 4.36 -15.14
C LEU A 343 -14.52 5.61 -15.35
N PRO A 344 -14.20 6.36 -14.28
CA PRO A 344 -13.37 7.56 -14.39
C PRO A 344 -11.88 7.24 -14.60
N TYR A 345 -11.41 6.09 -14.11
CA TYR A 345 -10.02 5.66 -14.19
C TYR A 345 -9.92 4.27 -14.81
N GLY A 346 -8.86 4.02 -15.57
CA GLY A 346 -8.52 2.69 -16.07
C GLY A 346 -7.80 1.85 -15.03
N ILE A 347 -7.66 0.55 -15.32
CA ILE A 347 -6.97 -0.39 -14.44
C ILE A 347 -5.46 -0.12 -14.48
N LEU A 348 -4.80 -0.29 -13.33
CA LEU A 348 -3.34 -0.23 -13.22
C LEU A 348 -2.69 -1.34 -14.06
N LYS A 349 -1.72 -0.98 -14.92
CA LYS A 349 -1.00 -1.93 -15.78
C LYS A 349 0.08 -2.70 -15.01
N GLN A 350 0.87 -1.97 -14.23
CA GLN A 350 2.00 -2.50 -13.47
C GLN A 350 2.08 -1.81 -12.11
N GLU A 351 2.38 -2.60 -11.08
CA GLU A 351 2.62 -2.09 -9.74
C GLU A 351 3.90 -1.25 -9.74
N PHE A 352 3.81 -0.04 -9.17
CA PHE A 352 4.93 0.89 -9.10
C PHE A 352 5.34 1.24 -7.67
N VAL A 353 4.71 0.62 -6.67
CA VAL A 353 5.24 0.64 -5.30
C VAL A 353 6.46 -0.28 -5.23
N THR A 354 7.54 0.21 -4.64
CA THR A 354 8.79 -0.54 -4.49
C THR A 354 9.27 -0.45 -3.06
N LEU A 355 10.21 -1.32 -2.67
CA LEU A 355 10.94 -1.12 -1.42
C LEU A 355 11.84 0.10 -1.54
N LEU A 356 12.07 0.79 -0.42
CA LEU A 356 12.92 1.98 -0.38
C LEU A 356 14.35 1.68 -0.87
N ASP A 357 14.88 0.51 -0.49
CA ASP A 357 16.22 0.05 -0.88
C ASP A 357 16.38 -0.19 -2.40
N MET A 358 15.27 -0.26 -3.14
CA MET A 358 15.27 -0.45 -4.58
C MET A 358 15.20 0.86 -5.37
N VAL A 359 14.98 1.98 -4.67
CA VAL A 359 14.93 3.29 -5.32
C VAL A 359 16.35 3.73 -5.62
N PRO A 360 16.74 3.97 -6.89
CA PRO A 360 18.15 4.25 -7.23
C PRO A 360 18.74 5.48 -6.51
N ALA A 361 17.91 6.47 -6.19
CA ALA A 361 18.34 7.66 -5.45
C ALA A 361 18.59 7.38 -3.96
N TYR A 362 17.99 6.31 -3.41
CA TYR A 362 18.22 5.88 -2.04
C TYR A 362 19.24 4.74 -2.00
N ALA A 363 19.19 3.76 -2.89
CA ALA A 363 20.01 2.55 -2.84
C ALA A 363 21.52 2.85 -2.79
N SER A 364 22.26 2.19 -1.90
CA SER A 364 23.72 2.27 -1.91
C SER A 364 24.28 1.45 -3.07
N LYS A 365 25.48 1.79 -3.55
CA LYS A 365 26.16 1.05 -4.64
C LYS A 365 26.36 -0.43 -4.30
N GLU A 366 26.53 -0.76 -3.02
CA GLU A 366 26.66 -2.13 -2.50
C GLU A 366 25.35 -2.92 -2.61
N VAL A 367 24.22 -2.30 -2.24
CA VAL A 367 22.89 -2.94 -2.34
C VAL A 367 22.48 -3.11 -3.80
N LEU A 368 22.77 -2.13 -4.66
CA LEU A 368 22.55 -2.26 -6.11
C LEU A 368 23.41 -3.37 -6.72
N GLY A 369 24.65 -3.53 -6.24
CA GLY A 369 25.52 -4.65 -6.59
C GLY A 369 24.90 -5.99 -6.18
N LEU A 370 24.51 -6.14 -4.91
CA LEU A 370 23.88 -7.38 -4.40
C LEU A 370 22.56 -7.72 -5.11
N VAL A 371 21.75 -6.74 -5.49
CA VAL A 371 20.53 -6.95 -6.28
C VAL A 371 20.85 -7.42 -7.70
N GLN A 372 21.89 -6.86 -8.33
CA GLN A 372 22.35 -7.30 -9.64
C GLN A 372 22.96 -8.70 -9.58
N PHE A 373 23.80 -8.98 -8.58
CA PHE A 373 24.34 -10.32 -8.33
C PHE A 373 23.22 -11.32 -8.03
N ALA A 374 22.22 -10.97 -7.21
CA ALA A 374 21.07 -11.85 -6.92
C ALA A 374 20.15 -12.10 -8.13
N ALA A 375 20.13 -11.19 -9.10
CA ALA A 375 19.42 -11.38 -10.37
C ALA A 375 20.18 -12.30 -11.33
N ASP A 376 21.52 -12.32 -11.24
CA ASP A 376 22.42 -13.20 -11.99
C ASP A 376 22.62 -14.57 -11.30
N ASP A 377 22.53 -14.63 -9.96
CA ASP A 377 22.69 -15.81 -9.08
C ASP A 377 21.47 -16.76 -9.10
N MET A 378 20.84 -16.94 -10.26
CA MET A 378 20.21 -18.24 -10.54
C MET A 378 21.25 -19.38 -10.58
N GLU A 379 22.55 -19.07 -10.51
CA GLU A 379 23.67 -19.98 -10.33
C GLU A 379 24.45 -19.71 -9.02
N SER A 380 23.77 -19.72 -7.86
CA SER A 380 24.46 -19.63 -6.57
C SER A 380 25.51 -20.74 -6.40
N THR A 381 26.72 -20.35 -5.99
CA THR A 381 27.96 -21.14 -5.88
C THR A 381 27.95 -22.20 -4.76
N PHE A 382 26.83 -22.37 -4.04
CA PHE A 382 26.64 -23.42 -3.03
C PHE A 382 25.29 -24.13 -3.23
N ASN A 383 25.10 -24.74 -4.40
CA ASN A 383 24.09 -25.78 -4.54
C ASN A 383 24.53 -27.01 -3.73
N LEU A 384 23.98 -27.18 -2.53
CA LEU A 384 24.11 -28.41 -1.73
C LEU A 384 23.34 -29.61 -2.34
N ALA A 385 22.54 -29.36 -3.38
CA ALA A 385 21.96 -30.41 -4.22
C ALA A 385 22.99 -30.83 -5.28
N LEU A 386 23.34 -32.13 -5.30
CA LEU A 386 24.16 -32.70 -6.37
C LEU A 386 23.42 -32.55 -7.70
N THR A 387 24.09 -31.94 -8.68
CA THR A 387 23.59 -31.94 -10.06
C THR A 387 23.47 -33.38 -10.57
N GLU A 388 22.61 -33.63 -11.54
CA GLU A 388 22.35 -34.98 -12.04
C GLU A 388 23.62 -35.69 -12.56
N LYS A 389 24.56 -34.90 -13.10
CA LYS A 389 25.91 -35.36 -13.48
C LYS A 389 26.77 -35.76 -12.27
N GLN A 390 26.73 -35.00 -11.18
CA GLN A 390 27.46 -35.34 -9.95
C GLN A 390 26.84 -36.54 -9.23
N LYS A 391 25.51 -36.71 -9.32
CA LYS A 391 24.81 -37.90 -8.82
C LYS A 391 25.21 -39.15 -9.59
N GLN A 392 25.24 -39.10 -10.93
CA GLN A 392 25.73 -40.20 -11.76
C GLN A 392 27.21 -40.50 -11.52
N ALA A 393 28.05 -39.47 -11.32
CA ALA A 393 29.45 -39.67 -10.99
C ALA A 393 29.62 -40.35 -9.62
N ARG A 394 28.83 -39.98 -8.61
CA ARG A 394 28.82 -40.64 -7.30
C ARG A 394 28.33 -42.09 -7.40
N GLU A 395 27.30 -42.36 -8.20
CA GLU A 395 26.77 -43.71 -8.41
C GLU A 395 27.73 -44.61 -9.22
N GLY A 396 28.59 -44.02 -10.06
CA GLY A 396 29.61 -44.73 -10.84
C GLY A 396 30.95 -44.96 -10.12
N VAL A 397 31.14 -44.40 -8.93
CA VAL A 397 32.35 -44.64 -8.11
C VAL A 397 32.20 -45.99 -7.40
N VAL A 398 32.87 -47.01 -7.95
CA VAL A 398 32.93 -48.35 -7.36
C VAL A 398 33.92 -48.34 -6.20
N LEU A 399 33.38 -48.31 -4.98
CA LEU A 399 34.17 -48.49 -3.77
C LEU A 399 34.56 -49.98 -3.64
N PRO A 400 35.84 -50.30 -3.40
CA PRO A 400 36.24 -51.66 -3.04
C PRO A 400 35.43 -52.11 -1.81
N TYR A 401 34.79 -53.29 -1.90
CA TYR A 401 33.97 -53.93 -0.85
C TYR A 401 32.53 -53.43 -0.63
N PHE A 402 32.00 -52.51 -1.44
CA PHE A 402 30.59 -52.06 -1.31
C PHE A 402 29.56 -53.14 -1.67
N ASP A 403 29.93 -54.13 -2.49
CA ASP A 403 29.08 -55.28 -2.81
C ASP A 403 28.94 -56.26 -1.62
N ALA A 404 29.80 -56.18 -0.61
CA ALA A 404 29.70 -57.02 0.59
C ALA A 404 28.48 -56.68 1.47
N GLN A 405 27.87 -55.51 1.28
CA GLN A 405 26.64 -55.08 1.98
C GLN A 405 25.33 -55.38 1.23
N LYS A 406 25.40 -55.88 -0.01
CA LYS A 406 24.21 -56.21 -0.82
C LYS A 406 23.80 -57.67 -0.79
N GLY A 407 24.63 -58.56 -0.24
CA GLY A 407 24.23 -59.92 0.11
C GLY A 407 23.44 -59.94 1.41
N GLU A 408 22.46 -60.84 1.49
CA GLU A 408 21.47 -61.26 2.52
C GLU A 408 21.76 -61.07 4.04
N GLY A 409 22.52 -60.06 4.45
CA GLY A 409 22.94 -59.77 5.82
C GLY A 409 23.05 -58.26 6.07
N GLY A 410 22.00 -57.51 5.69
CA GLY A 410 21.89 -56.06 5.84
C GLY A 410 21.69 -55.57 7.28
N GLU A 411 22.51 -56.02 8.23
CA GLU A 411 22.56 -55.53 9.61
C GLU A 411 23.99 -55.06 9.94
N GLY A 412 24.50 -54.12 9.14
CA GLY A 412 25.82 -53.53 9.36
C GLY A 412 25.75 -52.30 10.25
N GLY A 413 26.30 -52.40 11.47
CA GLY A 413 26.83 -51.24 12.20
C GLY A 413 26.25 -50.92 13.57
N ARG A 414 26.03 -51.91 14.46
CA ARG A 414 25.94 -51.59 15.89
C ARG A 414 27.36 -51.33 16.41
N ILE A 415 27.68 -50.05 16.63
CA ILE A 415 28.88 -49.67 17.39
C ILE A 415 28.57 -50.02 18.85
N LEU A 416 29.22 -51.06 19.38
CA LEU A 416 29.19 -51.36 20.80
C LEU A 416 30.25 -50.47 21.46
N TYR A 417 29.80 -49.49 22.23
CA TYR A 417 30.68 -48.71 23.10
C TYR A 417 30.82 -49.47 24.42
N ASP A 418 32.05 -49.80 24.80
CA ASP A 418 32.36 -50.47 26.06
C ASP A 418 33.03 -49.41 26.95
N MET A 419 32.35 -49.01 28.03
CA MET A 419 32.82 -47.93 28.91
C MET A 419 34.11 -48.37 29.62
N GLY A 420 35.18 -47.61 29.46
CA GLY A 420 36.42 -47.80 30.20
C GLY A 420 36.28 -47.33 31.65
N SER A 421 36.93 -48.01 32.60
CA SER A 421 36.95 -47.61 34.02
C SER A 421 37.64 -46.28 34.32
N GLU A 422 38.14 -45.59 33.28
CA GLU A 422 38.80 -44.29 33.35
C GLU A 422 37.90 -43.16 32.83
N ASP A 423 36.67 -43.46 32.40
CA ASP A 423 35.71 -42.47 31.93
C ASP A 423 34.94 -41.90 33.14
N ASP A 424 35.37 -40.73 33.60
CA ASP A 424 34.86 -39.99 34.74
C ASP A 424 33.58 -39.23 34.39
N PHE A 425 32.53 -39.97 34.01
CA PHE A 425 31.20 -39.44 33.78
C PHE A 425 30.65 -38.86 35.11
N ASP A 426 30.71 -37.54 35.24
CA ASP A 426 30.20 -36.76 36.35
C ASP A 426 28.70 -36.52 36.18
N GLU A 427 27.91 -37.07 37.12
CA GLU A 427 26.45 -37.16 37.10
C GLU A 427 25.72 -35.79 37.23
N GLU A 428 26.44 -34.65 37.15
CA GLU A 428 25.91 -33.29 37.40
C GLU A 428 25.74 -32.44 36.12
N GLU A 429 26.15 -32.90 34.93
CA GLU A 429 26.13 -32.06 33.71
C GLU A 429 24.82 -32.15 32.87
N ASP A 430 23.89 -33.06 33.18
CA ASP A 430 22.72 -33.35 32.33
C ASP A 430 21.37 -32.73 32.79
N GLU A 431 21.38 -31.63 33.55
CA GLU A 431 20.18 -30.80 33.76
C GLU A 431 20.31 -29.40 33.11
N ILE A 432 20.28 -29.32 31.78
CA ILE A 432 19.96 -28.06 31.06
C ILE A 432 19.04 -28.29 29.85
#